data_AF-G0MN79-F1
#
_entry.id   AF-G0MN79-F1
#
_cell.length_a   1.000
_cell.length_b   1.000
_cell.length_c   1.000
_cell.angle_alpha   90.00
_cell.angle_beta   90.00
_cell.angle_gamma   90.00
#
_symmetry.space_group_name_H-M   'P 1'
#
loop_
_entity.id
_entity.type
_entity.pdbx_description
1 polymer ?
#
loop_
_entity_poly.entity_id
_entity_poly.type
_entity_poly.pdbx_seq_one_letter_code
_entity_poly.pdbx_strand_id
1 'polypeptide(L)'
;MLLPLQSPDHVAHIHLSRTGFHAIVSSKLGHNFYIHLKSNTVHQLKKLRCQVTAVGWNPDYSKDTDATGPILLGTAQGSVIELNVGSTGMTTVLKELTPQVAQIERMTSAPSPAAAITDIQLFQLDDDPKNKKWMVIIAQMARLIVLVTENEPPPPPKLGGFTSSASLQAGLMNLGAEQAPVTTFHPFFSAPNTQPHTISSSKFSEKFKNHGFLTMHPMISEPKRYAWLSPDGISIGKVNIFAERIQDVLVEEFNIEHRLIEGRLEPPTGIALTDHHVLLAYSSRVLALSLLPPHSVAFEDPWAPELGAAVGFCSDLTTEFAWLYTPTVAMKYGTNDEARYVWKTYLDRGDYAKALQIARARKDIEPDALEMVLRKQADFYIQEKK
;
A
#
# COMPACT_ATOMS: atom_id res chain seq x y z
N MET A 1 10.54 23.23 -10.75
CA MET A 1 10.71 22.14 -11.73
C MET A 1 9.46 22.11 -12.61
N LEU A 2 9.61 22.07 -13.94
CA LEU A 2 8.47 22.03 -14.86
C LEU A 2 8.45 20.66 -15.55
N LEU A 3 7.31 19.98 -15.50
CA LEU A 3 7.10 18.77 -16.30
C LEU A 3 6.77 19.18 -17.74
N PRO A 4 7.35 18.53 -18.76
CA PRO A 4 7.09 18.84 -20.16
C PRO A 4 5.75 18.24 -20.62
N LEU A 5 4.67 18.54 -19.89
CA LEU A 5 3.31 18.13 -20.20
C LEU A 5 2.62 19.23 -21.02
N GLN A 6 1.84 18.81 -22.02
CA GLN A 6 1.04 19.71 -22.86
C GLN A 6 -0.44 19.44 -22.61
N SER A 7 -1.25 20.50 -22.53
CA SER A 7 -2.71 20.39 -22.43
C SER A 7 -3.27 19.52 -23.57
N PRO A 8 -4.19 18.56 -23.31
CA PRO A 8 -4.98 18.38 -22.08
C PRO A 8 -4.32 17.49 -21.01
N ASP A 9 -3.07 17.08 -21.21
CA ASP A 9 -2.37 16.19 -20.28
C ASP A 9 -2.01 16.89 -18.97
N HIS A 10 -2.14 16.17 -17.87
CA HIS A 10 -1.84 16.64 -16.52
C HIS A 10 -1.41 15.48 -15.63
N VAL A 11 -0.77 15.81 -14.51
CA VAL A 11 -0.35 14.82 -13.52
C VAL A 11 -1.58 14.11 -12.95
N ALA A 12 -1.56 12.78 -12.97
CA ALA A 12 -2.58 11.94 -12.39
C ALA A 12 -2.11 11.28 -11.08
N HIS A 13 -0.85 10.85 -11.01
CA HIS A 13 -0.29 10.19 -9.83
C HIS A 13 1.15 10.64 -9.57
N ILE A 14 1.50 10.77 -8.29
CA ILE A 14 2.86 11.00 -7.82
C ILE A 14 3.16 9.90 -6.80
N HIS A 15 4.19 9.12 -7.08
CA HIS A 15 4.64 8.01 -6.24
C HIS A 15 6.01 8.38 -5.68
N LEU A 16 6.12 8.47 -4.37
CA LEU A 16 7.37 8.77 -3.67
C LEU A 16 7.91 7.50 -3.02
N SER A 17 9.23 7.32 -3.06
CA SER A 17 9.88 6.32 -2.20
C SER A 17 9.72 6.72 -0.73
N ARG A 18 9.91 5.77 0.17
CA ARG A 18 9.66 5.97 1.61
C ARG A 18 10.37 7.17 2.25
N THR A 19 11.57 7.50 1.77
CA THR A 19 12.37 8.64 2.22
C THR A 19 12.33 9.84 1.26
N GLY A 20 11.57 9.74 0.16
CA GLY A 20 11.39 10.82 -0.82
C GLY A 20 12.58 11.05 -1.76
N PHE A 21 13.62 10.22 -1.75
CA PHE A 21 14.76 10.36 -2.67
C PHE A 21 14.40 10.05 -4.12
N HIS A 22 13.42 9.19 -4.35
CA HIS A 22 12.97 8.79 -5.68
C HIS A 22 11.49 9.12 -5.85
N ALA A 23 11.14 9.64 -7.03
CA ALA A 23 9.75 9.90 -7.39
C ALA A 23 9.45 9.41 -8.80
N ILE A 24 8.28 8.80 -8.97
CA ILE A 24 7.68 8.50 -10.27
C ILE A 24 6.42 9.33 -10.41
N VAL A 25 6.36 10.15 -11.45
CA VAL A 25 5.19 10.96 -11.79
C VAL A 25 4.54 10.38 -13.03
N SER A 26 3.25 10.06 -12.93
CA SER A 26 2.45 9.56 -14.05
C SER A 26 1.37 10.56 -14.42
N SER A 27 1.22 10.80 -15.72
CA SER A 27 0.22 11.69 -16.29
C SER A 27 -1.04 10.93 -16.72
N LYS A 28 -2.13 11.66 -16.96
CA LYS A 28 -3.40 11.09 -17.39
C LYS A 28 -3.32 10.43 -18.77
N LEU A 29 -2.45 10.92 -19.67
CA LEU A 29 -2.21 10.29 -20.97
C LEU A 29 -1.12 9.22 -20.96
N GLY A 30 -0.58 8.85 -19.78
CA GLY A 30 0.38 7.76 -19.65
C GLY A 30 1.84 8.12 -19.98
N HIS A 31 2.18 9.41 -20.02
CA HIS A 31 3.57 9.85 -19.94
C HIS A 31 4.08 9.73 -18.50
N ASN A 32 5.28 9.17 -18.35
CA ASN A 32 5.89 8.91 -17.05
C ASN A 32 7.24 9.60 -16.93
N PHE A 33 7.53 10.09 -15.72
CA PHE A 33 8.75 10.81 -15.41
C PHE A 33 9.35 10.27 -14.11
N TYR A 34 10.67 10.19 -14.08
CA TYR A 34 11.46 9.89 -12.90
C TYR A 34 12.18 11.16 -12.43
N ILE A 35 12.17 11.37 -11.11
CA ILE A 35 12.85 12.49 -10.47
C ILE A 35 13.63 11.94 -9.28
N HIS A 36 14.89 12.34 -9.15
CA HIS A 36 15.71 12.09 -7.97
C HIS A 36 15.86 13.38 -7.16
N LEU A 37 15.73 13.29 -5.84
CA LEU A 37 15.72 14.45 -4.94
C LEU A 37 17.00 15.30 -5.05
N LYS A 38 18.17 14.66 -5.17
CA LYS A 38 19.45 15.36 -5.23
C LYS A 38 19.74 15.97 -6.58
N SER A 39 19.43 15.24 -7.66
CA SER A 39 19.67 15.76 -9.01
C SER A 39 18.69 16.86 -9.37
N ASN A 40 17.45 16.79 -8.82
CA ASN A 40 16.35 17.71 -9.11
C ASN A 40 16.12 17.87 -10.63
N THR A 41 16.36 16.79 -11.39
CA THR A 41 16.19 16.71 -12.84
C THR A 41 15.01 15.81 -13.18
N VAL A 42 14.21 16.22 -14.16
CA VAL A 42 13.09 15.42 -14.68
C VAL A 42 13.60 14.55 -15.82
N HIS A 43 13.49 13.23 -15.65
CA HIS A 43 13.84 12.25 -16.67
C HIS A 43 12.57 11.60 -17.23
N GLN A 44 12.29 11.82 -18.52
CA GLN A 44 11.14 11.17 -19.17
C GLN A 44 11.42 9.70 -19.46
N LEU A 45 10.54 8.82 -18.98
CA LEU A 45 10.60 7.38 -19.19
C LEU A 45 9.88 6.99 -20.49
N LYS A 46 10.47 7.32 -21.65
CA LYS A 46 9.82 7.22 -22.99
C LYS A 46 9.30 5.82 -23.38
N LYS A 47 9.88 4.76 -22.81
CA LYS A 47 9.48 3.36 -23.05
C LYS A 47 8.27 2.93 -22.21
N LEU A 48 7.99 3.61 -21.09
CA LEU A 48 6.87 3.32 -20.21
C LEU A 48 5.67 4.18 -20.63
N ARG A 49 4.78 3.61 -21.48
CA ARG A 49 3.63 4.29 -22.09
C ARG A 49 2.30 3.78 -21.53
N CYS A 50 2.13 3.91 -20.21
CA CYS A 50 0.92 3.51 -19.50
C CYS A 50 0.69 4.45 -18.31
N GLN A 51 -0.53 4.49 -17.79
CA GLN A 51 -0.80 5.19 -16.54
C GLN A 51 -0.36 4.31 -15.36
N VAL A 52 0.63 4.77 -14.60
CA VAL A 52 1.14 4.10 -13.40
C VAL A 52 0.32 4.54 -12.20
N THR A 53 -0.38 3.59 -11.59
CA THR A 53 -1.34 3.81 -10.51
C THR A 53 -0.84 3.36 -9.15
N ALA A 54 0.21 2.54 -9.10
CA ALA A 54 0.87 2.10 -7.86
C ALA A 54 2.35 1.81 -8.08
N VAL A 55 3.17 1.94 -7.03
CA VAL A 55 4.59 1.58 -7.05
C VAL A 55 4.98 0.83 -5.78
N GLY A 56 5.41 -0.41 -5.94
CA GLY A 56 6.07 -1.21 -4.90
C GLY A 56 7.55 -0.90 -4.88
N TRP A 57 7.94 0.04 -4.01
CA TRP A 57 9.34 0.42 -3.83
C TRP A 57 10.15 -0.67 -3.16
N ASN A 58 11.39 -0.85 -3.60
CA ASN A 58 12.32 -1.75 -2.93
C ASN A 58 12.77 -1.15 -1.59
N PRO A 59 12.53 -1.82 -0.45
CA PRO A 59 12.94 -1.33 0.86
C PRO A 59 14.46 -1.09 0.97
N ASP A 60 15.29 -1.89 0.29
CA ASP A 60 16.76 -1.76 0.33
C ASP A 60 17.26 -0.46 -0.31
N TYR A 61 16.52 0.05 -1.29
CA TYR A 61 16.83 1.25 -2.07
C TYR A 61 15.96 2.44 -1.65
N SER A 62 15.23 2.32 -0.56
CA SER A 62 14.44 3.42 0.00
C SER A 62 15.30 4.40 0.81
N LYS A 63 16.59 4.51 0.51
CA LYS A 63 17.56 5.41 1.14
C LYS A 63 18.13 6.35 0.06
N ASP A 64 19.17 7.08 0.42
CA ASP A 64 19.90 7.94 -0.50
C ASP A 64 20.76 7.11 -1.46
N THR A 65 20.12 6.48 -2.43
CA THR A 65 20.76 5.65 -3.45
C THR A 65 20.70 6.32 -4.83
N ASP A 66 21.70 6.03 -5.66
CA ASP A 66 21.76 6.52 -7.05
C ASP A 66 20.88 5.72 -8.02
N ALA A 67 20.10 4.76 -7.53
CA ALA A 67 19.14 4.00 -8.32
C ALA A 67 17.97 3.56 -7.45
N THR A 68 16.84 3.27 -8.08
CA THR A 68 15.65 2.75 -7.40
C THR A 68 15.79 1.29 -6.97
N GLY A 69 16.80 0.58 -7.49
CA GLY A 69 16.78 -0.88 -7.51
C GLY A 69 15.63 -1.42 -8.36
N PRO A 70 15.37 -2.75 -8.35
CA PRO A 70 14.19 -3.31 -8.97
C PRO A 70 12.95 -2.86 -8.18
N ILE A 71 12.00 -2.24 -8.85
CA ILE A 71 10.70 -1.82 -8.30
C ILE A 71 9.57 -2.41 -9.13
N LEU A 72 8.39 -2.56 -8.52
CA LEU A 72 7.19 -3.02 -9.21
C LEU A 72 6.26 -1.84 -9.47
N LEU A 73 5.74 -1.75 -10.70
CA LEU A 73 4.75 -0.75 -11.09
C LEU A 73 3.42 -1.44 -11.39
N GLY A 74 2.35 -0.90 -10.83
CA GLY A 74 0.98 -1.26 -11.17
C GLY A 74 0.39 -0.30 -12.19
N THR A 75 -0.33 -0.82 -13.19
CA THR A 75 -0.99 0.01 -14.22
C THR A 75 -2.49 0.14 -14.00
N ALA A 76 -3.08 1.17 -14.61
CA ALA A 76 -4.54 1.35 -14.68
C ALA A 76 -5.26 0.18 -15.39
N GLN A 77 -4.54 -0.62 -16.18
CA GLN A 77 -5.05 -1.81 -16.88
C GLN A 77 -4.89 -3.09 -16.06
N GLY A 78 -4.29 -3.03 -14.87
CA GLY A 78 -4.13 -4.20 -13.99
C GLY A 78 -2.88 -5.04 -14.27
N SER A 79 -1.92 -4.51 -15.02
CA SER A 79 -0.65 -5.15 -15.36
C SER A 79 0.44 -4.79 -14.35
N VAL A 80 1.39 -5.70 -14.12
CA VAL A 80 2.58 -5.43 -13.29
C VAL A 80 3.83 -5.40 -14.15
N ILE A 81 4.60 -4.34 -13.98
CA ILE A 81 5.85 -4.09 -14.71
C ILE A 81 6.98 -3.99 -13.69
N GLU A 82 8.09 -4.70 -13.93
CA GLU A 82 9.34 -4.48 -13.22
C GLU A 82 10.13 -3.37 -13.90
N LEU A 83 10.59 -2.40 -13.12
CA LEU A 83 11.38 -1.26 -13.57
C LEU A 83 12.63 -1.10 -12.69
N ASN A 84 13.74 -0.66 -13.26
CA ASN A 84 14.87 -0.11 -12.51
C ASN A 84 15.39 1.15 -13.21
N VAL A 85 15.52 2.24 -12.45
CA VAL A 85 15.95 3.56 -12.95
C VAL A 85 17.12 4.07 -12.12
N GLY A 86 18.21 4.46 -12.80
CA GLY A 86 19.31 5.20 -12.18
C GLY A 86 18.98 6.69 -11.99
N SER A 87 19.73 7.39 -11.15
CA SER A 87 19.59 8.82 -10.85
C SER A 87 19.70 9.71 -12.10
N THR A 88 20.38 9.22 -13.14
CA THR A 88 20.50 9.86 -14.46
C THR A 88 19.28 9.64 -15.37
N GLY A 89 18.25 8.93 -14.90
CA GLY A 89 17.07 8.55 -15.67
C GLY A 89 17.26 7.36 -16.60
N MET A 90 18.44 6.73 -16.60
CA MET A 90 18.71 5.55 -17.41
C MET A 90 17.91 4.35 -16.87
N THR A 91 17.05 3.79 -17.72
CA THR A 91 16.28 2.58 -17.42
C THR A 91 17.09 1.34 -17.77
N THR A 92 17.37 0.48 -16.79
CA THR A 92 18.17 -0.75 -16.97
C THR A 92 17.29 -2.00 -17.08
N VAL A 93 16.13 -2.02 -16.42
CA VAL A 93 15.12 -3.09 -16.52
C VAL A 93 13.78 -2.43 -16.79
N LEU A 94 13.05 -2.93 -17.80
CA LEU A 94 11.65 -2.60 -18.04
C LEU A 94 10.99 -3.84 -18.65
N LYS A 95 10.33 -4.65 -17.81
CA LYS A 95 9.69 -5.90 -18.24
C LYS A 95 8.31 -6.00 -17.65
N GLU A 96 7.31 -6.19 -18.51
CA GLU A 96 5.98 -6.59 -18.07
C GLU A 96 6.06 -8.02 -17.55
N LEU A 97 5.79 -8.19 -16.25
CA LEU A 97 5.87 -9.48 -15.57
C LEU A 97 4.58 -10.28 -15.74
N THR A 98 3.45 -9.58 -15.71
CA THR A 98 2.14 -10.18 -15.96
C THR A 98 1.20 -9.15 -16.59
N PRO A 99 0.54 -9.50 -17.71
CA PRO A 99 -0.40 -8.59 -18.36
C PRO A 99 -1.64 -8.35 -17.50
N GLN A 100 -2.02 -9.31 -16.66
CA GLN A 100 -3.07 -9.19 -15.65
C GLN A 100 -2.73 -10.07 -14.44
N VAL A 101 -2.57 -9.46 -13.26
CA VAL A 101 -2.08 -10.12 -12.03
C VAL A 101 -2.88 -11.35 -11.61
N ALA A 102 -4.12 -11.50 -12.09
CA ALA A 102 -4.91 -12.69 -11.86
C ALA A 102 -5.86 -12.87 -13.04
N GLN A 103 -5.54 -13.79 -13.96
CA GLN A 103 -6.52 -14.30 -14.91
C GLN A 103 -7.74 -14.79 -14.14
N ILE A 104 -8.87 -14.16 -14.42
CA ILE A 104 -10.15 -14.46 -13.81
C ILE A 104 -10.68 -15.75 -14.44
N GLU A 105 -10.59 -16.88 -13.74
CA GLU A 105 -11.60 -17.92 -13.90
C GLU A 105 -12.75 -17.60 -12.95
N ARG A 106 -13.58 -16.63 -13.33
CA ARG A 106 -14.94 -16.56 -12.77
C ARG A 106 -15.68 -17.77 -13.31
N MET A 107 -16.46 -18.44 -12.47
CA MET A 107 -17.49 -19.42 -12.89
C MET A 107 -18.58 -18.84 -13.80
N THR A 108 -18.49 -17.57 -14.19
CA THR A 108 -19.44 -16.86 -15.06
C THR A 108 -18.78 -16.54 -16.39
N SER A 109 -19.47 -16.81 -17.50
CA SER A 109 -19.02 -16.65 -18.89
C SER A 109 -18.66 -15.22 -19.36
N ALA A 110 -18.68 -14.21 -18.46
CA ALA A 110 -18.35 -12.83 -18.79
C ALA A 110 -16.92 -12.47 -18.35
N PRO A 111 -16.11 -11.83 -19.22
CA PRO A 111 -14.77 -11.36 -18.84
C PRO A 111 -14.90 -10.33 -17.71
N SER A 112 -14.13 -10.51 -16.63
CA SER A 112 -14.03 -9.48 -15.60
C SER A 112 -13.33 -8.25 -16.19
N PRO A 113 -13.90 -7.05 -16.04
CA PRO A 113 -13.25 -5.85 -16.53
C PRO A 113 -11.90 -5.66 -15.83
N ALA A 114 -10.88 -5.28 -16.60
CA ALA A 114 -9.58 -4.90 -16.07
C ALA A 114 -9.74 -3.79 -15.03
N ALA A 115 -9.21 -4.00 -13.82
CA ALA A 115 -9.21 -3.04 -12.72
C ALA A 115 -7.79 -2.54 -12.49
N ALA A 116 -7.66 -1.26 -12.12
CA ALA A 116 -6.37 -0.67 -11.82
C ALA A 116 -5.73 -1.37 -10.62
N ILE A 117 -4.40 -1.49 -10.62
CA ILE A 117 -3.67 -1.80 -9.40
C ILE A 117 -3.59 -0.52 -8.58
N THR A 118 -4.17 -0.55 -7.40
CA THR A 118 -4.36 0.63 -6.55
C THR A 118 -3.25 0.78 -5.53
N ASP A 119 -2.61 -0.32 -5.13
CA ASP A 119 -1.43 -0.29 -4.27
C ASP A 119 -0.56 -1.55 -4.44
N ILE A 120 0.74 -1.44 -4.14
CA ILE A 120 1.69 -2.55 -4.12
C ILE A 120 2.60 -2.38 -2.90
N GLN A 121 2.50 -3.29 -1.93
CA GLN A 121 3.38 -3.35 -0.77
C GLN A 121 4.41 -4.46 -0.96
N LEU A 122 5.69 -4.11 -0.92
CA LEU A 122 6.81 -5.02 -1.13
C LEU A 122 7.61 -5.19 0.16
N PHE A 123 7.81 -6.44 0.59
CA PHE A 123 8.51 -6.79 1.82
C PHE A 123 9.66 -7.74 1.53
N GLN A 124 10.80 -7.49 2.17
CA GLN A 124 11.89 -8.46 2.30
C GLN A 124 11.69 -9.21 3.63
N LEU A 125 11.50 -10.53 3.56
CA LEU A 125 11.19 -11.39 4.71
C LEU A 125 12.45 -11.99 5.37
N ASP A 126 13.56 -12.03 4.65
CA ASP A 126 14.83 -12.55 5.18
C ASP A 126 15.96 -11.61 4.77
N ASP A 127 16.94 -11.44 5.65
CA ASP A 127 18.14 -10.63 5.40
C ASP A 127 19.32 -11.48 4.88
N ASP A 128 19.15 -12.80 4.69
CA ASP A 128 20.19 -13.63 4.08
C ASP A 128 20.47 -13.15 2.63
N PRO A 129 21.69 -12.66 2.34
CA PRO A 129 22.06 -12.21 1.01
C PRO A 129 22.08 -13.32 -0.04
N LYS A 130 22.10 -14.60 0.35
CA LYS A 130 22.11 -15.74 -0.58
C LYS A 130 20.72 -16.19 -0.99
N ASN A 131 19.76 -16.16 -0.06
CA ASN A 131 18.39 -16.62 -0.26
C ASN A 131 17.41 -15.54 0.19
N LYS A 132 17.27 -14.48 -0.61
CA LYS A 132 16.32 -13.42 -0.27
C LYS A 132 14.90 -13.91 -0.48
N LYS A 133 14.14 -13.98 0.60
CA LYS A 133 12.70 -14.23 0.57
C LYS A 133 11.96 -12.91 0.44
N TRP A 134 11.06 -12.82 -0.53
CA TRP A 134 10.27 -11.63 -0.80
C TRP A 134 8.79 -11.95 -0.72
N MET A 135 8.03 -10.95 -0.28
CA MET A 135 6.57 -10.97 -0.31
C MET A 135 6.06 -9.71 -0.97
N VAL A 136 5.03 -9.85 -1.81
CA VAL A 136 4.31 -8.73 -2.38
C VAL A 136 2.82 -8.86 -2.09
N ILE A 137 2.22 -7.75 -1.67
CA ILE A 137 0.78 -7.60 -1.49
C ILE A 137 0.30 -6.59 -2.53
N ILE A 138 -0.56 -7.04 -3.43
CA ILE A 138 -1.09 -6.23 -4.53
C ILE A 138 -2.56 -5.95 -4.24
N ALA A 139 -2.92 -4.67 -4.18
CA ALA A 139 -4.28 -4.23 -4.04
C ALA A 139 -4.90 -3.91 -5.39
N GLN A 140 -6.11 -4.41 -5.61
CA GLN A 140 -6.99 -4.08 -6.71
C GLN A 140 -8.40 -3.89 -6.14
N MET A 141 -9.28 -3.17 -6.87
CA MET A 141 -10.64 -2.82 -6.43
C MET A 141 -11.33 -3.84 -5.50
N ALA A 142 -11.43 -5.11 -5.93
CA ALA A 142 -12.17 -6.14 -5.21
C ALA A 142 -11.27 -7.27 -4.71
N ARG A 143 -9.93 -7.12 -4.75
CA ARG A 143 -8.98 -8.18 -4.40
C ARG A 143 -7.74 -7.65 -3.70
N LEU A 144 -7.31 -8.35 -2.68
CA LEU A 144 -5.93 -8.32 -2.19
C LEU A 144 -5.26 -9.63 -2.59
N ILE A 145 -4.10 -9.54 -3.24
CA ILE A 145 -3.35 -10.70 -3.71
C ILE A 145 -2.01 -10.72 -2.98
N VAL A 146 -1.77 -11.78 -2.23
CA VAL A 146 -0.50 -12.02 -1.53
C VAL A 146 0.28 -13.07 -2.30
N LEU A 147 1.53 -12.75 -2.64
CA LEU A 147 2.48 -13.64 -3.30
C LEU A 147 3.76 -13.67 -2.49
N VAL A 148 4.35 -14.87 -2.35
CA VAL A 148 5.64 -15.07 -1.69
C VAL A 148 6.55 -15.81 -2.66
N THR A 149 7.81 -15.40 -2.71
CA THR A 149 8.83 -16.08 -3.51
C THR A 149 10.14 -16.15 -2.74
N GLU A 150 10.91 -17.19 -3.00
CA GLU A 150 12.27 -17.34 -2.53
C GLU A 150 13.16 -17.18 -3.76
N ASN A 151 13.92 -16.08 -3.81
CA ASN A 151 14.81 -15.85 -4.93
C ASN A 151 16.05 -16.72 -4.75
N GLU A 152 16.17 -17.77 -5.55
CA GLU A 152 17.43 -18.47 -5.76
C GLU A 152 18.40 -17.53 -6.50
N PRO A 153 19.70 -17.50 -6.15
CA PRO A 153 20.65 -16.63 -6.84
C PRO A 153 20.64 -16.90 -8.36
N PRO A 154 20.76 -15.85 -9.20
CA PRO A 154 20.76 -16.03 -10.64
C PRO A 154 21.86 -17.04 -11.01
N PRO A 155 21.57 -18.00 -11.92
CA PRO A 155 22.56 -18.99 -12.31
C PRO A 155 23.82 -18.26 -12.83
N PRO A 156 25.03 -18.75 -12.49
CA PRO A 156 26.25 -18.11 -12.95
C PRO A 156 26.21 -17.98 -14.47
N PRO A 157 26.69 -16.86 -15.03
CA PRO A 157 26.72 -16.68 -16.48
C PRO A 157 27.44 -17.89 -17.09
N LYS A 158 26.79 -18.57 -18.04
CA LYS A 158 27.40 -19.70 -18.74
C LYS A 158 28.62 -19.19 -19.51
N LEU A 159 29.79 -19.32 -18.90
CA LEU A 159 31.06 -18.97 -19.51
C LEU A 159 31.41 -20.08 -20.51
N GLY A 160 31.31 -19.78 -21.80
CA GLY A 160 31.92 -20.55 -22.88
C GLY A 160 31.22 -21.86 -23.25
N GLY A 161 30.39 -21.82 -24.29
CA GLY A 161 30.18 -22.99 -25.14
C GLY A 161 31.33 -23.09 -26.13
N PHE A 162 32.07 -24.20 -26.12
CA PHE A 162 33.12 -24.49 -27.10
C PHE A 162 32.55 -24.39 -28.52
N THR A 163 33.04 -23.42 -29.30
CA THR A 163 32.78 -23.33 -30.74
C THR A 163 33.50 -24.49 -31.41
N SER A 164 32.76 -25.41 -32.06
CA SER A 164 33.38 -26.45 -32.88
C SER A 164 34.06 -25.80 -34.10
N SER A 165 35.16 -26.40 -34.55
CA SER A 165 36.02 -25.90 -35.64
C SER A 165 35.30 -25.69 -36.98
N ALA A 166 34.07 -26.18 -37.15
CA ALA A 166 33.25 -25.93 -38.34
C ALA A 166 32.68 -24.50 -38.42
N SER A 167 32.70 -23.73 -37.33
CA SER A 167 32.12 -22.38 -37.27
C SER A 167 33.11 -21.24 -37.57
N LEU A 168 34.39 -21.54 -37.81
CA LEU A 168 35.42 -20.53 -38.11
C LEU A 168 35.48 -20.10 -39.59
N GLN A 169 34.78 -20.79 -40.49
CA GLN A 169 34.77 -20.46 -41.93
C GLN A 169 33.66 -19.47 -42.32
N ALA A 170 32.68 -19.24 -41.44
CA ALA A 170 31.67 -18.20 -41.59
C ALA A 170 32.00 -17.09 -40.60
N GLY A 171 32.55 -15.98 -41.08
CA GLY A 171 32.92 -14.82 -40.27
C GLY A 171 31.71 -14.14 -39.61
N LEU A 172 31.17 -14.73 -38.55
CA LEU A 172 30.31 -14.08 -37.57
C LEU A 172 31.04 -14.06 -36.23
N MET A 173 31.68 -12.94 -35.95
CA MET A 173 32.00 -12.54 -34.59
C MET A 173 30.70 -12.55 -33.77
N ASN A 174 30.59 -13.48 -32.83
CA ASN A 174 29.52 -13.48 -31.84
C ASN A 174 29.85 -12.43 -30.76
N LEU A 175 29.82 -11.16 -31.16
CA LEU A 175 29.88 -9.99 -30.28
C LEU A 175 28.46 -9.45 -30.19
N GLY A 176 27.81 -9.65 -29.04
CA GLY A 176 26.55 -8.98 -28.72
C GLY A 176 25.30 -9.86 -28.68
N ALA A 177 25.34 -11.04 -28.07
CA ALA A 177 24.12 -11.53 -27.44
C ALA A 177 23.85 -10.62 -26.23
N GLU A 178 23.06 -9.56 -26.42
CA GLU A 178 22.46 -8.81 -25.32
C GLU A 178 21.81 -9.83 -24.37
N GLN A 179 22.42 -10.04 -23.20
CA GLN A 179 21.79 -10.80 -22.14
C GLN A 179 20.49 -10.09 -21.79
N ALA A 180 19.36 -10.80 -21.91
CA ALA A 180 18.07 -10.28 -21.50
C ALA A 180 18.19 -9.74 -20.06
N PRO A 181 17.60 -8.57 -19.75
CA PRO A 181 17.69 -7.98 -18.44
C PRO A 181 17.22 -8.98 -17.38
N VAL A 182 18.09 -9.26 -16.41
CA VAL A 182 17.79 -10.17 -15.29
C VAL A 182 16.72 -9.49 -14.43
N THR A 183 15.54 -10.09 -14.36
CA THR A 183 14.42 -9.62 -13.55
C THR A 183 14.41 -10.27 -12.18
N THR A 184 14.30 -9.47 -11.13
CA THR A 184 14.34 -9.91 -9.72
C THR A 184 12.99 -10.45 -9.25
N PHE A 185 11.88 -9.92 -9.75
CA PHE A 185 10.53 -10.21 -9.24
C PHE A 185 9.66 -11.02 -10.21
N HIS A 186 10.19 -11.36 -11.38
CA HIS A 186 9.53 -12.30 -12.28
C HIS A 186 9.15 -13.65 -11.65
N PRO A 187 9.96 -14.24 -10.73
CA PRO A 187 9.58 -15.49 -10.06
C PRO A 187 8.21 -15.43 -9.34
N PHE A 188 7.77 -14.27 -8.84
CA PHE A 188 6.44 -14.13 -8.24
C PHE A 188 5.29 -14.54 -9.16
N PHE A 189 5.47 -14.40 -10.48
CA PHE A 189 4.40 -14.58 -11.46
C PHE A 189 4.61 -15.80 -12.35
N SER A 190 5.81 -16.40 -12.36
CA SER A 190 6.15 -17.50 -13.24
C SER A 190 6.57 -18.79 -12.54
N ALA A 191 6.95 -18.73 -11.26
CA ALA A 191 7.45 -19.92 -10.57
C ALA A 191 6.29 -20.89 -10.28
N PRO A 192 6.45 -22.20 -10.58
CA PRO A 192 5.38 -23.19 -10.41
C PRO A 192 4.96 -23.38 -8.95
N ASN A 193 5.86 -23.07 -8.00
CA ASN A 193 5.62 -23.20 -6.56
C ASN A 193 4.99 -21.95 -5.94
N THR A 194 4.89 -20.83 -6.68
CA THR A 194 4.30 -19.60 -6.16
C THR A 194 2.78 -19.64 -6.35
N GLN A 195 2.06 -20.02 -5.29
CA GLN A 195 0.60 -19.97 -5.27
C GLN A 195 0.12 -18.65 -4.65
N PRO A 196 -0.71 -17.85 -5.36
CA PRO A 196 -1.30 -16.66 -4.80
C PRO A 196 -2.34 -16.99 -3.72
N HIS A 197 -2.34 -16.23 -2.63
CA HIS A 197 -3.48 -16.14 -1.74
C HIS A 197 -4.28 -14.88 -2.07
N THR A 198 -5.57 -15.04 -2.38
CA THR A 198 -6.44 -13.91 -2.76
C THR A 198 -7.58 -13.75 -1.76
N ILE A 199 -7.69 -12.55 -1.19
CA ILE A 199 -8.86 -12.11 -0.43
C ILE A 199 -9.74 -11.32 -1.38
N SER A 200 -11.00 -11.71 -1.53
CA SER A 200 -11.93 -11.09 -2.48
C SER A 200 -13.13 -10.45 -1.79
N SER A 201 -13.53 -9.29 -2.29
CA SER A 201 -14.82 -8.66 -1.96
C SER A 201 -15.96 -9.47 -2.58
N SER A 202 -17.07 -9.59 -1.87
CA SER A 202 -18.30 -10.22 -2.34
C SER A 202 -19.08 -9.36 -3.35
N LYS A 203 -19.01 -8.02 -3.24
CA LYS A 203 -19.63 -7.08 -4.18
C LYS A 203 -18.63 -6.59 -5.23
N PHE A 204 -19.18 -6.16 -6.35
CA PHE A 204 -18.45 -5.49 -7.42
C PHE A 204 -19.16 -4.17 -7.74
N SER A 205 -18.42 -3.08 -7.91
CA SER A 205 -19.00 -1.78 -8.24
C SER A 205 -18.02 -0.94 -9.05
N GLU A 206 -18.41 -0.48 -10.23
CA GLU A 206 -17.56 0.33 -11.10
C GLU A 206 -17.11 1.65 -10.45
N LYS A 207 -17.87 2.17 -9.47
CA LYS A 207 -17.46 3.35 -8.69
C LYS A 207 -16.12 3.13 -7.98
N PHE A 208 -15.81 1.88 -7.64
CA PHE A 208 -14.59 1.49 -6.96
C PHE A 208 -13.48 1.03 -7.90
N LYS A 209 -13.65 1.11 -9.23
CA LYS A 209 -12.68 0.59 -10.20
C LYS A 209 -11.26 1.14 -10.01
N ASN A 210 -11.16 2.36 -9.48
CA ASN A 210 -9.92 3.04 -9.13
C ASN A 210 -9.77 3.30 -7.61
N HIS A 211 -10.66 2.76 -6.78
CA HIS A 211 -10.69 2.94 -5.32
C HIS A 211 -10.51 1.57 -4.65
N GLY A 212 -9.25 1.23 -4.38
CA GLY A 212 -8.82 -0.02 -3.77
C GLY A 212 -7.66 0.22 -2.81
N PHE A 213 -7.72 1.32 -2.06
CA PHE A 213 -6.62 1.77 -1.23
C PHE A 213 -6.33 0.74 -0.15
N LEU A 214 -5.06 0.37 -0.05
CA LEU A 214 -4.53 -0.43 1.05
C LEU A 214 -3.64 0.50 1.87
N THR A 215 -3.80 0.47 3.18
CA THR A 215 -2.87 1.13 4.10
C THR A 215 -2.55 0.16 5.22
N MET A 216 -1.32 0.25 5.73
CA MET A 216 -0.86 -0.58 6.83
C MET A 216 -0.26 0.29 7.93
N HIS A 217 -0.37 -0.15 9.17
CA HIS A 217 0.17 0.56 10.33
C HIS A 217 0.85 -0.41 11.31
N PRO A 218 1.99 -0.04 11.92
CA PRO A 218 2.80 1.13 11.60
C PRO A 218 3.41 1.08 10.19
N MET A 219 3.71 2.24 9.61
CA MET A 219 4.31 2.32 8.26
C MET A 219 5.84 2.24 8.29
N ILE A 220 6.45 2.59 9.43
CA ILE A 220 7.90 2.61 9.60
C ILE A 220 8.42 1.23 10.01
N SER A 221 7.80 0.62 11.01
CA SER A 221 8.15 -0.72 11.45
C SER A 221 7.37 -1.77 10.67
N GLU A 222 7.51 -3.02 11.10
CA GLU A 222 6.65 -4.11 10.63
C GLU A 222 5.18 -3.76 10.85
N PRO A 223 4.35 -3.84 9.80
CA PRO A 223 2.93 -3.54 9.92
C PRO A 223 2.24 -4.62 10.75
N LYS A 224 1.37 -4.17 11.66
CA LYS A 224 0.58 -5.05 12.54
C LYS A 224 -0.88 -5.10 12.14
N ARG A 225 -1.34 -4.09 11.41
CA ARG A 225 -2.73 -3.94 11.00
C ARG A 225 -2.79 -3.38 9.59
N TYR A 226 -3.82 -3.79 8.86
CA TYR A 226 -4.16 -3.23 7.56
C TYR A 226 -5.58 -2.66 7.58
N ALA A 227 -5.80 -1.70 6.70
CA ALA A 227 -7.11 -1.27 6.27
C ALA A 227 -7.17 -1.33 4.75
N TRP A 228 -8.23 -1.94 4.22
CA TRP A 228 -8.43 -2.08 2.79
C TRP A 228 -9.81 -1.56 2.40
N LEU A 229 -9.83 -0.57 1.51
CA LEU A 229 -11.05 -0.06 0.91
C LEU A 229 -11.48 -0.98 -0.23
N SER A 230 -12.64 -1.61 -0.10
CA SER A 230 -13.24 -2.49 -1.10
C SER A 230 -14.69 -2.09 -1.40
N PRO A 231 -15.36 -2.65 -2.42
CA PRO A 231 -16.79 -2.44 -2.66
C PRO A 231 -17.70 -2.83 -1.50
N ASP A 232 -17.26 -3.76 -0.64
CA ASP A 232 -18.06 -4.22 0.52
C ASP A 232 -18.03 -3.24 1.68
N GLY A 233 -16.92 -2.51 1.83
CA GLY A 233 -16.70 -1.62 2.95
C GLY A 233 -15.21 -1.31 3.11
N ILE A 234 -14.82 -1.07 4.35
CA ILE A 234 -13.42 -0.94 4.76
C ILE A 234 -13.11 -2.13 5.65
N SER A 235 -12.35 -3.09 5.11
CA SER A 235 -11.88 -4.25 5.85
C SER A 235 -10.71 -3.85 6.74
N ILE A 236 -10.83 -4.11 8.04
CA ILE A 236 -9.78 -3.89 9.02
C ILE A 236 -9.32 -5.25 9.55
N GLY A 237 -8.01 -5.50 9.53
CA GLY A 237 -7.47 -6.78 9.96
C GLY A 237 -6.03 -6.73 10.43
N LYS A 238 -5.55 -7.84 10.97
CA LYS A 238 -4.15 -8.02 11.40
C LYS A 238 -3.27 -8.35 10.21
N VAL A 239 -2.01 -7.91 10.30
CA VAL A 239 -0.95 -8.26 9.37
C VAL A 239 0.10 -9.06 10.13
N ASN A 240 0.50 -10.21 9.57
CA ASN A 240 1.65 -10.98 10.04
C ASN A 240 2.50 -11.42 8.85
N ILE A 241 3.50 -10.62 8.51
CA ILE A 241 4.34 -10.87 7.33
C ILE A 241 5.22 -12.14 7.46
N PHE A 242 5.39 -12.67 8.68
CA PHE A 242 6.15 -13.88 8.97
C PHE A 242 5.26 -15.09 9.28
N ALA A 243 3.98 -15.04 8.90
CA ALA A 243 3.09 -16.17 9.07
C ALA A 243 3.59 -17.43 8.34
N GLU A 244 3.47 -18.59 8.98
CA GLU A 244 3.86 -19.88 8.37
C GLU A 244 3.03 -20.19 7.13
N ARG A 245 1.74 -19.86 7.16
CA ARG A 245 0.82 -20.01 6.04
C ARG A 245 0.53 -18.66 5.42
N ILE A 246 0.60 -18.59 4.09
CA ILE A 246 0.28 -17.37 3.32
C ILE A 246 -1.13 -16.83 3.58
N GLN A 247 -2.06 -17.70 3.97
CA GLN A 247 -3.45 -17.36 4.31
C GLN A 247 -3.58 -16.57 5.62
N ASP A 248 -2.59 -16.71 6.51
CA ASP A 248 -2.59 -16.06 7.82
C ASP A 248 -1.84 -14.71 7.79
N VAL A 249 -1.31 -14.30 6.62
CA VAL A 249 -0.60 -13.02 6.45
C VAL A 249 -1.55 -11.85 6.66
N LEU A 250 -2.77 -11.95 6.14
CA LEU A 250 -3.82 -10.93 6.28
C LEU A 250 -5.08 -11.58 6.84
N VAL A 251 -5.43 -11.25 8.08
CA VAL A 251 -6.62 -11.80 8.75
C VAL A 251 -7.58 -10.67 9.06
N GLU A 252 -8.73 -10.64 8.38
CA GLU A 252 -9.79 -9.67 8.67
C GLU A 252 -10.33 -9.87 10.10
N GLU A 253 -10.46 -8.76 10.85
CA GLU A 253 -11.09 -8.77 12.17
C GLU A 253 -12.53 -8.27 12.11
N PHE A 254 -12.77 -7.21 11.34
CA PHE A 254 -14.09 -6.63 11.12
C PHE A 254 -14.12 -5.81 9.83
N ASN A 255 -15.32 -5.56 9.32
CA ASN A 255 -15.57 -4.73 8.15
C ASN A 255 -16.48 -3.55 8.54
N ILE A 256 -16.11 -2.34 8.11
CA ILE A 256 -16.93 -1.13 8.28
C ILE A 256 -17.67 -0.88 6.98
N GLU A 257 -19.00 -0.91 7.03
CA GLU A 257 -19.82 -0.64 5.85
C GLU A 257 -19.64 0.79 5.33
N HIS A 258 -19.81 0.95 4.01
CA HIS A 258 -19.81 2.28 3.40
C HIS A 258 -20.93 3.15 3.94
N ARG A 259 -20.62 4.44 4.10
CA ARG A 259 -21.62 5.44 4.45
C ARG A 259 -22.64 5.59 3.33
N LEU A 260 -23.91 5.71 3.71
CA LEU A 260 -25.01 6.09 2.84
C LEU A 260 -25.46 7.52 3.17
N ILE A 261 -25.48 8.40 2.17
CA ILE A 261 -26.09 9.73 2.25
C ILE A 261 -27.25 9.77 1.27
N GLU A 262 -28.46 10.03 1.78
CA GLU A 262 -29.70 10.07 0.96
C GLU A 262 -29.88 8.81 0.09
N GLY A 263 -29.51 7.65 0.64
CA GLY A 263 -29.57 6.36 -0.06
C GLY A 263 -28.48 6.12 -1.10
N ARG A 264 -27.52 7.04 -1.25
CA ARG A 264 -26.36 6.89 -2.15
C ARG A 264 -25.10 6.54 -1.36
N LEU A 265 -24.36 5.56 -1.86
CA LEU A 265 -23.02 5.22 -1.35
C LEU A 265 -22.08 6.39 -1.52
N GLU A 266 -21.49 6.82 -0.41
CA GLU A 266 -20.39 7.78 -0.35
C GLU A 266 -19.12 7.02 0.10
N PRO A 267 -18.31 6.51 -0.85
CA PRO A 267 -17.03 5.92 -0.50
C PRO A 267 -16.03 6.99 -0.08
N PRO A 268 -15.11 6.69 0.86
CA PRO A 268 -14.00 7.58 1.14
C PRO A 268 -13.08 7.72 -0.08
N THR A 269 -12.59 8.93 -0.30
CA THR A 269 -11.59 9.28 -1.33
C THR A 269 -10.19 8.77 -0.94
N GLY A 270 -9.95 8.49 0.34
CA GLY A 270 -8.75 7.82 0.82
C GLY A 270 -8.86 7.44 2.29
N ILE A 271 -7.95 6.58 2.74
CA ILE A 271 -7.93 6.03 4.09
C ILE A 271 -6.52 6.11 4.68
N ALA A 272 -6.42 6.25 5.99
CA ALA A 272 -5.18 6.13 6.75
C ALA A 272 -5.47 5.41 8.07
N LEU A 273 -4.44 4.79 8.65
CA LEU A 273 -4.56 3.98 9.84
C LEU A 273 -3.58 4.48 10.90
N THR A 274 -4.01 4.52 12.16
CA THR A 274 -3.20 4.82 13.34
C THR A 274 -3.27 3.66 14.33
N ASP A 275 -2.70 3.79 15.54
CA ASP A 275 -2.75 2.70 16.53
C ASP A 275 -4.18 2.42 17.01
N HIS A 276 -5.00 3.48 17.09
CA HIS A 276 -6.34 3.40 17.67
C HIS A 276 -7.49 3.78 16.72
N HIS A 277 -7.20 4.39 15.58
CA HIS A 277 -8.22 4.93 14.68
C HIS A 277 -7.96 4.56 13.21
N VAL A 278 -9.03 4.59 12.42
CA VAL A 278 -8.96 4.69 10.96
C VAL A 278 -9.49 6.05 10.55
N LEU A 279 -8.70 6.78 9.76
CA LEU A 279 -9.10 8.05 9.18
C LEU A 279 -9.70 7.80 7.81
N LEU A 280 -10.88 8.37 7.58
CA LEU A 280 -11.66 8.27 6.35
C LEU A 280 -11.83 9.68 5.78
N ALA A 281 -11.18 9.95 4.65
CA ALA A 281 -11.34 11.20 3.93
C ALA A 281 -12.52 11.10 2.97
N TYR A 282 -13.49 11.99 3.11
CA TYR A 282 -14.64 12.13 2.21
C TYR A 282 -14.51 13.41 1.38
N SER A 283 -15.51 13.67 0.54
CA SER A 283 -15.56 14.84 -0.33
C SER A 283 -15.37 16.18 0.41
N SER A 284 -15.88 16.32 1.63
CA SER A 284 -15.94 17.60 2.37
C SER A 284 -15.63 17.47 3.88
N ARG A 285 -15.14 16.31 4.32
CA ARG A 285 -14.79 16.06 5.72
C ARG A 285 -13.78 14.92 5.89
N VAL A 286 -13.07 14.93 7.01
CA VAL A 286 -12.34 13.76 7.53
C VAL A 286 -13.06 13.23 8.76
N LEU A 287 -13.23 11.91 8.84
CA LEU A 287 -13.69 11.20 10.04
C LEU A 287 -12.57 10.34 10.59
N ALA A 288 -12.37 10.32 11.91
CA ALA A 288 -11.60 9.29 12.58
C ALA A 288 -12.56 8.36 13.32
N LEU A 289 -12.58 7.08 12.92
CA LEU A 289 -13.37 6.04 13.58
C LEU A 289 -12.48 5.24 14.52
N SER A 290 -12.99 4.94 15.71
CA SER A 290 -12.32 4.04 16.65
C SER A 290 -12.20 2.63 16.07
N LEU A 291 -11.01 2.03 16.18
CA LEU A 291 -10.82 0.62 15.86
C LEU A 291 -11.44 -0.32 16.91
N LEU A 292 -11.75 0.20 18.09
CA LEU A 292 -12.47 -0.55 19.12
C LEU A 292 -13.99 -0.45 18.91
N PRO A 293 -14.73 -1.58 19.03
CA PRO A 293 -16.19 -1.56 19.10
C PRO A 293 -16.69 -0.57 20.15
N PRO A 294 -17.72 0.25 19.85
CA PRO A 294 -18.65 0.14 18.72
C PRO A 294 -18.23 0.86 17.42
N HIS A 295 -16.94 1.18 17.24
CA HIS A 295 -16.42 1.91 16.08
C HIS A 295 -17.00 3.32 15.92
N SER A 296 -17.21 3.99 17.04
CA SER A 296 -17.75 5.36 17.07
C SER A 296 -16.80 6.37 16.44
N VAL A 297 -17.37 7.46 15.94
CA VAL A 297 -16.63 8.66 15.50
C VAL A 297 -15.93 9.28 16.70
N ALA A 298 -14.59 9.27 16.67
CA ALA A 298 -13.75 9.90 17.69
C ALA A 298 -13.42 11.36 17.33
N PHE A 299 -13.37 11.66 16.04
CA PHE A 299 -13.07 12.98 15.50
C PHE A 299 -13.78 13.18 14.16
N GLU A 300 -14.26 14.40 13.93
CA GLU A 300 -14.85 14.84 12.67
C GLU A 300 -14.39 16.26 12.37
N ASP A 301 -13.87 16.46 11.16
CA ASP A 301 -13.43 17.77 10.67
C ASP A 301 -14.07 18.06 9.32
N PRO A 302 -15.21 18.77 9.29
CA PRO A 302 -15.82 19.26 8.07
C PRO A 302 -15.20 20.60 7.66
N TRP A 303 -15.00 20.81 6.36
CA TRP A 303 -14.49 22.07 5.85
C TRP A 303 -15.46 22.79 4.92
N ALA A 304 -15.21 24.09 4.71
CA ALA A 304 -16.05 24.94 3.88
C ALA A 304 -16.01 24.48 2.41
N PRO A 305 -17.15 24.43 1.70
CA PRO A 305 -17.21 24.04 0.28
C PRO A 305 -16.32 24.87 -0.65
N GLU A 306 -15.98 26.10 -0.25
CA GLU A 306 -15.07 27.02 -0.96
C GLU A 306 -13.67 26.44 -1.17
N LEU A 307 -13.21 25.55 -0.27
CA LEU A 307 -11.91 24.90 -0.42
C LEU A 307 -11.93 23.83 -1.52
N GLY A 308 -13.11 23.40 -1.96
CA GLY A 308 -13.32 22.34 -2.93
C GLY A 308 -13.38 20.96 -2.30
N ALA A 309 -13.66 19.97 -3.15
CA ALA A 309 -13.73 18.58 -2.72
C ALA A 309 -12.32 18.00 -2.46
N ALA A 310 -12.22 17.00 -1.59
CA ALA A 310 -10.99 16.24 -1.42
C ALA A 310 -10.53 15.63 -2.75
N VAL A 311 -9.28 15.93 -3.12
CA VAL A 311 -8.63 15.41 -4.33
C VAL A 311 -7.83 14.15 -4.00
N GLY A 312 -7.23 14.11 -2.82
CA GLY A 312 -6.45 12.97 -2.37
C GLY A 312 -6.16 13.02 -0.88
N PHE A 313 -5.78 11.85 -0.36
CA PHE A 313 -5.41 11.67 1.03
C PHE A 313 -4.26 10.66 1.08
N CYS A 314 -3.15 11.01 1.71
CA CYS A 314 -2.03 10.09 1.89
C CYS A 314 -1.36 10.30 3.23
N SER A 315 -0.68 9.26 3.70
CA SER A 315 0.11 9.31 4.93
C SER A 315 1.58 9.52 4.61
N ASP A 316 2.25 10.37 5.36
CA ASP A 316 3.70 10.51 5.33
C ASP A 316 4.34 9.31 6.03
N LEU A 317 5.11 8.54 5.28
CA LEU A 317 5.77 7.31 5.73
C LEU A 317 6.86 7.55 6.78
N THR A 318 7.31 8.80 6.98
CA THR A 318 8.37 9.15 7.95
C THR A 318 7.81 9.84 9.19
N THR A 319 6.84 10.73 9.04
CA THR A 319 6.28 11.49 10.17
C THR A 319 4.98 10.90 10.73
N GLU A 320 4.38 9.95 10.03
CA GLU A 320 3.05 9.39 10.32
C GLU A 320 1.91 10.42 10.35
N PHE A 321 2.14 11.63 9.82
CA PHE A 321 1.07 12.59 9.56
C PHE A 321 0.29 12.18 8.31
N ALA A 322 -1.04 12.35 8.37
CA ALA A 322 -1.89 12.24 7.19
C ALA A 322 -2.11 13.61 6.56
N TRP A 323 -2.02 13.66 5.24
CA TRP A 323 -2.16 14.87 4.43
C TRP A 323 -3.37 14.74 3.52
N LEU A 324 -4.26 15.73 3.58
CA LEU A 324 -5.40 15.86 2.69
C LEU A 324 -5.18 17.04 1.76
N TYR A 325 -5.52 16.85 0.50
CA TYR A 325 -5.37 17.87 -0.53
C TYR A 325 -6.72 18.22 -1.12
N THR A 326 -6.97 19.51 -1.25
CA THR A 326 -8.06 20.09 -2.04
C THR A 326 -7.45 20.88 -3.21
N PRO A 327 -8.25 21.38 -4.17
CA PRO A 327 -7.71 22.23 -5.23
C PRO A 327 -7.05 23.52 -4.74
N THR A 328 -7.32 23.94 -3.49
CA THR A 328 -6.92 25.25 -2.96
C THR A 328 -5.95 25.16 -1.78
N VAL A 329 -6.08 24.14 -0.92
CA VAL A 329 -5.31 24.01 0.33
C VAL A 329 -4.93 22.56 0.62
N ALA A 330 -3.80 22.40 1.32
CA ALA A 330 -3.39 21.15 1.93
C ALA A 330 -3.61 21.21 3.46
N MET A 331 -4.24 20.18 4.03
CA MET A 331 -4.53 20.05 5.46
C MET A 331 -3.67 18.92 6.05
N LYS A 332 -3.13 19.16 7.24
CA LYS A 332 -2.30 18.19 7.97
C LYS A 332 -3.06 17.64 9.17
N TYR A 333 -3.18 16.32 9.24
CA TYR A 333 -3.77 15.58 10.34
C TYR A 333 -2.69 14.77 11.06
N GLY A 334 -2.71 14.80 12.39
CA GLY A 334 -1.80 14.05 13.23
C GLY A 334 -2.48 13.60 14.51
N THR A 335 -1.92 12.58 15.14
CA THR A 335 -2.41 12.12 16.43
C THR A 335 -2.00 13.10 17.53
N ASN A 336 -2.91 13.36 18.45
CA ASN A 336 -2.64 14.11 19.67
C ASN A 336 -3.22 13.33 20.85
N ASP A 337 -2.37 12.52 21.48
CA ASP A 337 -2.74 11.62 22.57
C ASP A 337 -3.97 10.75 22.23
N GLU A 338 -3.92 10.01 21.12
CA GLU A 338 -5.06 9.24 20.65
C GLU A 338 -5.48 8.10 21.59
N ALA A 339 -4.60 7.68 22.50
CA ALA A 339 -4.88 6.67 23.52
C ALA A 339 -5.66 7.22 24.73
N ARG A 340 -5.93 8.54 24.80
CA ARG A 340 -6.52 9.23 25.95
C ARG A 340 -7.80 8.59 26.46
N TYR A 341 -8.75 8.30 25.58
CA TYR A 341 -10.08 7.78 25.96
C TYR A 341 -10.22 6.26 25.79
N VAL A 342 -9.13 5.55 25.46
CA VAL A 342 -9.18 4.11 25.22
C VAL A 342 -9.58 3.34 26.47
N TRP A 343 -9.11 3.76 27.65
CA TRP A 343 -9.49 3.14 28.93
C TRP A 343 -11.00 3.22 29.17
N LYS A 344 -11.64 4.33 28.78
CA LYS A 344 -13.07 4.56 28.94
C LYS A 344 -13.87 3.60 28.07
N THR A 345 -13.44 3.38 26.83
CA THR A 345 -14.07 2.39 25.94
C THR A 345 -14.01 0.98 26.52
N TYR A 346 -12.89 0.54 27.10
CA TYR A 346 -12.81 -0.76 27.78
C TYR A 346 -13.67 -0.82 29.04
N LEU A 347 -13.69 0.27 29.81
CA LEU A 347 -14.47 0.39 31.02
C LEU A 347 -15.99 0.33 30.75
N ASP A 348 -16.45 0.96 29.68
CA ASP A 348 -17.86 0.91 29.26
C ASP A 348 -18.26 -0.46 28.70
N ARG A 349 -17.30 -1.25 28.21
CA ARG A 349 -17.48 -2.65 27.80
C ARG A 349 -17.41 -3.65 28.95
N GLY A 350 -17.07 -3.21 30.17
CA GLY A 350 -16.89 -4.08 31.33
C GLY A 350 -15.56 -4.85 31.38
N ASP A 351 -14.61 -4.54 30.48
CA ASP A 351 -13.25 -5.11 30.53
C ASP A 351 -12.38 -4.29 31.50
N TYR A 352 -12.65 -4.47 32.80
CA TYR A 352 -11.97 -3.73 33.88
C TYR A 352 -10.47 -4.00 33.91
N ALA A 353 -10.03 -5.22 33.53
CA ALA A 353 -8.63 -5.59 33.57
C ALA A 353 -7.79 -4.74 32.60
N LYS A 354 -8.23 -4.62 31.34
CA LYS A 354 -7.54 -3.78 30.35
C LYS A 354 -7.68 -2.29 30.66
N ALA A 355 -8.88 -1.85 31.07
CA ALA A 355 -9.09 -0.45 31.47
C ALA A 355 -8.13 -0.05 32.59
N LEU A 356 -7.96 -0.90 33.60
CA LEU A 356 -7.06 -0.67 34.73
C LEU A 356 -5.59 -0.70 34.33
N GLN A 357 -5.20 -1.62 33.44
CA GLN A 357 -3.83 -1.67 32.91
C GLN A 357 -3.47 -0.36 32.18
N ILE A 358 -4.35 0.13 31.31
CA ILE A 358 -4.14 1.37 30.54
C ILE A 358 -4.12 2.58 31.50
N ALA A 359 -5.07 2.67 32.43
CA ALA A 359 -5.14 3.77 33.38
C ALA A 359 -3.91 3.81 34.32
N ARG A 360 -3.40 2.65 34.74
CA ARG A 360 -2.14 2.56 35.52
C ARG A 360 -0.93 3.01 34.71
N ALA A 361 -0.82 2.57 33.46
CA ALA A 361 0.28 2.97 32.57
C ALA A 361 0.31 4.48 32.30
N ARG A 362 -0.85 5.15 32.42
CA ARG A 362 -1.03 6.57 32.15
C ARG A 362 -1.25 7.42 33.41
N LYS A 363 -0.97 6.88 34.59
CA LYS A 363 -1.26 7.54 35.88
C LYS A 363 -0.63 8.92 36.01
N ASP A 364 0.57 9.11 35.47
CA ASP A 364 1.29 10.38 35.57
C ASP A 364 0.71 11.48 34.66
N ILE A 365 -0.05 11.08 33.62
CA ILE A 365 -0.67 11.98 32.65
C ILE A 365 -2.13 12.28 33.06
N GLU A 366 -2.87 11.25 33.45
CA GLU A 366 -4.29 11.33 33.78
C GLU A 366 -4.61 10.51 35.05
N PRO A 367 -4.32 11.03 36.25
CA PRO A 367 -4.57 10.33 37.50
C PRO A 367 -6.07 10.05 37.73
N ASP A 368 -6.93 10.96 37.28
CA ASP A 368 -8.39 10.85 37.40
C ASP A 368 -8.95 9.60 36.71
N ALA A 369 -8.36 9.19 35.57
CA ALA A 369 -8.77 7.99 34.85
C ALA A 369 -8.66 6.73 35.71
N LEU A 370 -7.59 6.62 36.51
CA LEU A 370 -7.37 5.48 37.39
C LEU A 370 -8.43 5.42 38.50
N GLU A 371 -8.74 6.57 39.11
CA GLU A 371 -9.78 6.64 40.15
C GLU A 371 -11.16 6.27 39.60
N MET A 372 -11.50 6.75 38.41
CA MET A 372 -12.75 6.43 37.74
C MET A 372 -12.89 4.92 37.44
N VAL A 373 -11.82 4.30 36.92
CA VAL A 373 -11.81 2.86 36.65
C VAL A 373 -11.98 2.05 37.94
N LEU A 374 -11.23 2.39 38.99
CA LEU A 374 -11.31 1.71 40.31
C LEU A 374 -12.70 1.84 40.93
N ARG A 375 -13.29 3.04 40.88
CA ARG A 375 -14.64 3.28 41.41
C ARG A 375 -15.69 2.42 40.71
N LYS A 376 -15.72 2.44 39.38
CA LYS A 376 -16.71 1.68 38.61
C LYS A 376 -16.51 0.17 38.74
N GLN A 377 -15.25 -0.29 38.87
CA GLN A 377 -14.95 -1.68 39.18
C GLN A 377 -15.46 -2.09 40.58
N ALA A 378 -15.28 -1.23 41.60
CA ALA A 378 -15.81 -1.48 42.94
C ALA A 378 -17.34 -1.52 42.95
N ASP A 379 -18.00 -0.57 42.29
CA ASP A 379 -19.47 -0.52 42.16
C ASP A 379 -20.01 -1.81 41.51
N PHE A 380 -19.33 -2.33 40.49
CA PHE A 380 -19.70 -3.60 39.84
C PHE A 380 -19.63 -4.79 40.81
N TYR A 381 -18.53 -4.96 41.53
CA TYR A 381 -18.40 -6.07 42.50
C TYR A 381 -19.35 -5.94 43.70
N ILE A 382 -19.72 -4.72 44.09
CA ILE A 382 -20.72 -4.48 45.14
C ILE A 382 -22.11 -4.91 44.65
N GLN A 383 -22.44 -4.65 43.38
CA GLN A 383 -23.71 -5.06 42.78
C GLN A 383 -23.79 -6.58 42.58
N GLU A 384 -22.72 -7.25 42.14
CA GLU A 384 -22.71 -8.71 41.97
C GLU A 384 -22.82 -9.51 43.29
N LYS A 385 -22.46 -8.90 44.43
CA LYS A 385 -22.54 -9.54 45.75
C LYS A 385 -23.89 -9.38 46.46
N LYS A 386 -24.83 -8.62 45.88
CA LYS A 386 -26.23 -8.54 46.33
C LYS A 386 -27.08 -9.53 45.56
#